data_AF-A0A4S2SXU0-F1
#
_entry.id   AF-A0A4S2SXU0-F1
#
_cell.length_a   1.000
_cell.length_b   1.000
_cell.length_c   1.000
_cell.angle_alpha   90.00
_cell.angle_beta   90.00
_cell.angle_gamma   90.00
#
_symmetry.space_group_name_H-M   'P 1'
#
loop_
_entity.id
_entity.type
_entity.pdbx_description
1 polymer ?
#
loop_
_entity_poly.entity_id
_entity_poly.type
_entity_poly.pdbx_seq_one_letter_code
_entity_poly.pdbx_strand_id
1 'polypeptide(L)'
;MALRGDEEAPAARPSPHVGEVLRSLIDDTLSAPAPPSGPGSPGLLPDLAVLRRHLHDFRTLRRRTFATPDDAALRSRLEDASYTLCVLMGRRSTHLALQAAEELLTADRLDRPTRSRAPYR
;
A
#
# COMPACT_ATOMS: atom_id res chain seq x y z
N MET A 1 -9.25 56.61 -25.60
CA MET A 1 -8.04 55.87 -25.18
C MET A 1 -8.50 54.86 -24.15
N ALA A 2 -8.52 53.59 -24.54
CA ALA A 2 -9.17 52.49 -23.81
C ALA A 2 -8.26 51.97 -22.69
N LEU A 3 -8.83 51.73 -21.51
CA LEU A 3 -8.29 50.76 -20.55
C LEU A 3 -9.41 49.81 -20.19
N ARG A 4 -9.39 48.68 -20.91
CA ARG A 4 -10.21 47.49 -20.72
C ARG A 4 -9.83 46.94 -19.34
N GLY A 5 -10.78 46.92 -18.41
CA GLY A 5 -10.62 46.16 -17.18
C GLY A 5 -10.57 44.68 -17.54
N ASP A 6 -9.41 44.06 -17.29
CA ASP A 6 -9.27 42.61 -17.29
C ASP A 6 -10.05 42.07 -16.09
N GLU A 7 -11.25 41.57 -16.38
CA GLU A 7 -12.08 40.75 -15.51
C GLU A 7 -11.34 39.41 -15.33
N GLU A 8 -10.47 39.34 -14.31
CA GLU A 8 -9.84 38.11 -13.85
C GLU A 8 -10.95 37.18 -13.34
N ALA A 9 -11.46 36.33 -14.23
CA ALA A 9 -12.51 35.36 -13.96
C ALA A 9 -12.15 34.52 -12.72
N PRO A 10 -13.08 34.32 -11.76
CA PRO A 10 -12.81 33.48 -10.61
C PRO A 10 -12.55 32.06 -11.09
N ALA A 11 -11.34 31.55 -10.87
CA ALA A 11 -10.97 30.17 -11.16
C ALA A 11 -12.04 29.25 -10.55
N ALA A 12 -12.91 28.71 -11.41
CA ALA A 12 -14.04 27.92 -11.01
C ALA A 12 -13.52 26.76 -10.16
N ARG A 13 -13.86 26.77 -8.85
CA ARG A 13 -13.50 25.66 -7.97
C ARG A 13 -14.10 24.40 -8.61
N PRO A 14 -13.30 23.37 -8.89
CA PRO A 14 -13.83 22.16 -9.51
C PRO A 14 -14.96 21.63 -8.63
N SER A 15 -16.10 21.33 -9.26
CA SER A 15 -17.27 20.81 -8.57
C SER A 15 -16.86 19.63 -7.68
N PRO A 16 -17.36 19.53 -6.43
CA PRO A 16 -16.88 18.56 -5.44
C PRO A 16 -16.88 17.12 -5.96
N HIS A 17 -17.83 16.78 -6.84
CA HIS A 17 -17.94 15.47 -7.49
C HIS A 17 -16.78 15.14 -8.44
N VAL A 18 -16.22 16.12 -9.16
CA VAL A 18 -15.07 15.88 -10.05
C VAL A 18 -13.84 15.48 -9.24
N GLY A 19 -13.63 16.14 -8.11
CA GLY A 19 -12.54 15.81 -7.19
C GLY A 19 -12.73 14.45 -6.51
N GLU A 20 -13.96 14.03 -6.27
CA GLU A 20 -14.28 12.71 -5.70
C GLU A 20 -14.08 11.59 -6.73
N VAL A 21 -14.59 11.77 -7.95
CA VAL A 21 -14.41 10.83 -9.07
C VAL A 21 -12.93 10.67 -9.40
N LEU A 22 -12.17 11.77 -9.50
CA LEU A 22 -10.74 11.68 -9.78
C LEU A 22 -9.98 10.94 -8.67
N ARG A 23 -10.31 11.19 -7.40
CA ARG A 23 -9.72 10.44 -6.27
C ARG A 23 -10.06 8.96 -6.33
N SER A 24 -11.33 8.62 -6.62
CA SER A 24 -11.76 7.23 -6.80
C SER A 24 -11.00 6.54 -7.93
N LEU A 25 -10.84 7.18 -9.09
CA LEU A 25 -10.11 6.62 -10.22
C LEU A 25 -8.62 6.42 -9.90
N ILE A 26 -8.02 7.38 -9.20
CA ILE A 26 -6.65 7.27 -8.69
C ILE A 26 -6.55 6.13 -7.67
N ASP A 27 -7.58 5.91 -6.86
CA ASP A 27 -7.71 4.79 -5.92
C ASP A 27 -7.85 3.44 -6.59
N ASP A 28 -8.67 3.35 -7.61
CA ASP A 28 -8.85 2.13 -8.41
C ASP A 28 -7.58 1.78 -9.15
N THR A 29 -6.93 2.77 -9.77
CA THR A 29 -5.71 2.57 -10.57
C THR A 29 -4.57 2.01 -9.72
N LEU A 30 -4.45 2.44 -8.48
CA LEU A 30 -3.35 1.99 -7.61
C LEU A 30 -3.78 0.84 -6.67
N SER A 31 -5.09 0.58 -6.55
CA SER A 31 -5.63 -0.65 -5.96
C SER A 31 -5.58 -1.84 -6.92
N ALA A 32 -5.61 -1.57 -8.23
CA ALA A 32 -5.47 -2.57 -9.27
C ALA A 32 -4.22 -3.43 -9.00
N PRO A 33 -4.35 -4.76 -8.95
CA PRO A 33 -3.16 -5.62 -8.93
C PRO A 33 -2.34 -5.27 -10.16
N ALA A 34 -1.01 -5.23 -10.01
CA ALA A 34 -0.13 -5.05 -11.15
C ALA A 34 -0.55 -6.03 -12.25
N PRO A 35 -0.60 -5.62 -13.54
CA PRO A 35 -0.90 -6.56 -14.61
C PRO A 35 0.03 -7.76 -14.45
N PRO A 36 -0.46 -9.01 -14.63
CA PRO A 36 0.38 -10.19 -14.49
C PRO A 36 1.59 -9.97 -15.39
N SER A 37 2.73 -9.71 -14.76
CA SER A 37 3.97 -9.51 -15.48
C SER A 37 4.19 -10.80 -16.26
N GLY A 38 4.40 -10.67 -17.58
CA GLY A 38 4.58 -11.83 -18.45
C GLY A 38 5.63 -12.79 -17.88
N PRO A 39 5.58 -14.07 -18.28
CA PRO A 39 6.49 -15.09 -17.76
C PRO A 39 7.94 -14.73 -18.13
N GLY A 40 8.69 -14.13 -17.20
CA GLY A 40 10.08 -13.74 -17.46
C GLY A 40 10.73 -12.78 -16.48
N SER A 41 9.97 -11.97 -15.74
CA SER A 41 10.53 -11.21 -14.62
C SER A 41 10.23 -11.97 -13.32
N PRO A 42 11.19 -12.67 -12.70
CA PRO A 42 11.06 -13.01 -11.30
C PRO A 42 11.05 -11.67 -10.57
N GLY A 43 9.85 -11.13 -10.33
CA GLY A 43 9.69 -9.98 -9.47
C GLY A 43 10.48 -10.27 -8.20
N LEU A 44 11.32 -9.32 -7.79
CA LEU A 44 12.04 -9.38 -6.53
C LEU A 44 10.97 -9.43 -5.42
N LEU A 45 10.49 -10.64 -5.11
CA LEU A 45 9.61 -10.84 -4.00
C LEU A 45 10.43 -10.59 -2.74
N PRO A 46 9.90 -9.83 -1.77
CA PRO A 46 10.60 -9.64 -0.52
C PRO A 46 10.80 -11.00 0.15
N ASP A 47 11.94 -11.17 0.83
CA ASP A 47 12.18 -12.33 1.68
C ASP A 47 10.99 -12.51 2.64
N LEU A 48 10.33 -13.67 2.58
CA LEU A 48 9.10 -13.91 3.33
C LEU A 48 9.31 -13.96 4.84
N ALA A 49 10.52 -14.23 5.34
CA ALA A 49 10.84 -14.13 6.76
C ALA A 49 10.92 -12.66 7.19
N VAL A 50 11.54 -11.81 6.35
CA VAL A 50 11.58 -10.35 6.55
C VAL A 50 10.16 -9.78 6.56
N LEU A 51 9.33 -10.16 5.58
CA LEU A 51 7.94 -9.71 5.52
C LEU A 51 7.12 -10.12 6.75
N ARG A 52 7.28 -11.37 7.22
CA ARG A 52 6.61 -11.86 8.46
C ARG A 52 6.99 -11.04 9.68
N ARG A 53 8.28 -10.70 9.83
CA ARG A 53 8.78 -9.86 10.92
C ARG A 53 8.14 -8.47 10.88
N HIS A 54 8.15 -7.81 9.72
CA HIS A 54 7.56 -6.48 9.59
C HIS A 54 6.05 -6.46 9.85
N LEU A 55 5.31 -7.49 9.43
CA LEU A 55 3.88 -7.61 9.77
C LEU A 55 3.65 -7.81 11.27
N HIS A 56 4.47 -8.62 11.93
CA HIS A 56 4.40 -8.81 13.38
C HIS A 56 4.65 -7.49 14.13
N ASP A 57 5.69 -6.77 13.74
CA ASP A 57 6.09 -5.51 14.36
C ASP A 57 5.03 -4.43 14.14
N PHE A 58 4.52 -4.29 12.91
CA PHE A 58 3.41 -3.40 12.58
C PHE A 58 2.17 -3.67 13.44
N ARG A 59 1.74 -4.94 13.54
CA ARG A 59 0.57 -5.32 14.35
C ARG A 59 0.78 -5.03 15.83
N THR A 60 2.01 -5.21 16.33
CA THR A 60 2.37 -4.91 17.72
C THR A 60 2.36 -3.41 17.99
N LEU A 61 2.95 -2.62 17.11
CA LEU A 61 2.92 -1.15 17.19
C LEU A 61 1.49 -0.63 17.13
N ARG A 62 0.68 -1.13 16.20
CA ARG A 62 -0.73 -0.72 16.05
C ARG A 62 -1.53 -0.95 17.33
N ARG A 63 -1.36 -2.12 17.98
CA ARG A 63 -2.02 -2.40 19.26
C ARG A 63 -1.55 -1.45 20.38
N ARG A 64 -0.26 -1.15 20.44
CA ARG A 64 0.31 -0.23 21.44
C ARG A 64 -0.15 1.21 21.22
N THR A 65 -0.09 1.70 19.99
CA THR A 65 -0.59 3.05 19.63
C THR A 65 -2.08 3.18 19.93
N PHE A 66 -2.87 2.13 19.71
CA PHE A 66 -4.29 2.14 20.08
C PHE A 66 -4.52 2.22 21.60
N ALA A 67 -3.65 1.57 22.39
CA ALA A 67 -3.71 1.63 23.85
C ALA A 67 -3.17 2.96 24.42
N THR A 68 -2.32 3.67 23.68
CA THR A 68 -1.68 4.91 24.13
C THR A 68 -1.57 5.90 22.96
N PRO A 69 -2.68 6.55 22.57
CA PRO A 69 -2.72 7.39 21.37
C PRO A 69 -1.88 8.67 21.47
N ASP A 70 -1.67 9.18 22.70
CA ASP A 70 -0.91 10.42 22.94
C ASP A 70 0.61 10.22 22.86
N ASP A 71 1.10 8.98 22.83
CA ASP A 71 2.53 8.69 22.67
C ASP A 71 2.97 8.94 21.22
N ALA A 72 3.61 10.09 21.00
CA ALA A 72 4.12 10.49 19.70
C ALA A 72 5.20 9.55 19.15
N ALA A 73 6.01 8.92 20.00
CA ALA A 73 7.06 8.02 19.58
C ALA A 73 6.46 6.69 19.07
N LEU A 74 5.40 6.19 19.70
CA LEU A 74 4.66 5.03 19.20
C LEU A 74 3.95 5.33 17.87
N ARG A 75 3.38 6.52 17.71
CA ARG A 75 2.77 6.94 16.43
C ARG A 75 3.81 7.00 15.30
N SER A 76 4.95 7.64 15.54
CA SER A 76 6.04 7.73 14.55
C SER A 76 6.57 6.35 14.14
N ARG A 77 6.80 5.44 15.10
CA ARG A 77 7.22 4.06 14.78
C ARG A 77 6.17 3.29 13.98
N LEU A 78 4.88 3.50 14.27
CA LEU A 78 3.80 2.88 13.50
C LEU A 78 3.78 3.40 12.05
N GLU A 79 4.05 4.69 11.85
CA GLU A 79 4.17 5.29 10.53
C GLU A 79 5.39 4.73 9.77
N ASP A 80 6.55 4.62 10.40
CA ASP A 80 7.75 4.02 9.80
C ASP A 80 7.52 2.56 9.39
N ALA A 81 6.86 1.78 10.25
CA ALA A 81 6.48 0.41 9.94
C ALA A 81 5.49 0.32 8.78
N SER A 82 4.54 1.27 8.71
CA SER A 82 3.60 1.38 7.59
C SER A 82 4.32 1.69 6.28
N TYR A 83 5.22 2.67 6.29
CA TYR A 83 6.02 3.06 5.13
C TYR A 83 6.90 1.91 4.65
N THR A 84 7.52 1.18 5.58
CA THR A 84 8.33 0.00 5.25
C THR A 84 7.50 -1.06 4.53
N LEU A 85 6.27 -1.34 4.99
CA LEU A 85 5.38 -2.29 4.32
C LEU A 85 4.96 -1.81 2.92
N CYS A 86 4.68 -0.51 2.77
CA CYS A 86 4.40 0.10 1.47
C CYS A 86 5.55 -0.12 0.47
N VAL A 87 6.79 0.15 0.87
CA VAL A 87 7.98 -0.06 0.04
C VAL A 87 8.19 -1.54 -0.29
N LEU A 88 8.13 -2.42 0.71
CA LEU A 88 8.33 -3.86 0.52
C LEU A 88 7.32 -4.48 -0.46
N MET A 89 6.09 -3.99 -0.46
CA MET A 89 5.02 -4.50 -1.32
C MET A 89 4.84 -3.70 -2.61
N GLY A 90 5.62 -2.63 -2.82
CA GLY A 90 5.45 -1.72 -3.96
C GLY A 90 4.06 -1.08 -4.00
N ARG A 91 3.42 -0.87 -2.84
CA ARG A 91 2.08 -0.25 -2.73
C ARG A 91 2.22 1.11 -2.07
N ARG A 92 1.38 2.06 -2.50
CA ARG A 92 1.40 3.43 -1.95
C ARG A 92 0.61 3.60 -0.65
N SER A 93 -0.26 2.65 -0.32
CA SER A 93 -1.11 2.72 0.86
C SER A 93 -0.88 1.52 1.75
N THR A 94 -0.91 1.76 3.05
CA THR A 94 -0.70 0.72 4.07
C THR A 94 -1.75 -0.39 3.94
N HIS A 95 -3.00 -0.03 3.63
CA HIS A 95 -4.07 -1.00 3.43
C HIS A 95 -3.74 -1.97 2.28
N LEU A 96 -3.37 -1.44 1.12
CA LEU A 96 -3.05 -2.25 -0.05
C LEU A 96 -1.76 -3.07 0.15
N ALA A 97 -0.78 -2.50 0.87
CA ALA A 97 0.43 -3.21 1.26
C ALA A 97 0.10 -4.41 2.16
N LEU A 98 -0.75 -4.23 3.18
CA LEU A 98 -1.17 -5.31 4.07
C LEU A 98 -1.91 -6.41 3.30
N GLN A 99 -2.85 -6.05 2.43
CA GLN A 99 -3.60 -7.02 1.63
C GLN A 99 -2.65 -7.85 0.74
N ALA A 100 -1.76 -7.19 -0.01
CA ALA A 100 -0.79 -7.87 -0.86
C ALA A 100 0.17 -8.77 -0.07
N ALA A 101 0.59 -8.33 1.12
CA ALA A 101 1.44 -9.13 2.00
C ALA A 101 0.71 -10.37 2.53
N GLU A 102 -0.57 -10.25 2.86
CA GLU A 102 -1.40 -11.37 3.31
C GLU A 102 -1.67 -12.38 2.19
N GLU A 103 -1.96 -11.91 0.98
CA GLU A 103 -2.08 -12.74 -0.23
C GLU A 103 -0.79 -13.54 -0.48
N LEU A 104 0.37 -12.86 -0.48
CA LEU A 104 1.67 -13.49 -0.69
C LEU A 104 1.99 -14.56 0.37
N LEU A 105 1.76 -14.25 1.65
CA LEU A 105 1.98 -15.22 2.73
C LEU A 105 0.98 -16.38 2.71
N THR A 106 -0.23 -16.16 2.21
CA THR A 106 -1.23 -17.22 2.03
C THR A 106 -0.82 -18.14 0.88
N ALA A 107 -0.38 -17.59 -0.24
CA ALA A 107 0.18 -18.36 -1.35
C ALA A 107 1.37 -19.22 -0.91
N ASP A 108 2.33 -18.68 -0.14
CA ASP A 108 3.46 -19.45 0.39
C ASP A 108 3.01 -20.58 1.34
N ARG A 109 2.02 -20.33 2.20
CA ARG A 109 1.49 -21.38 3.09
C ARG A 109 0.82 -22.50 2.31
N LEU A 110 0.16 -22.18 1.20
CA LEU A 110 -0.49 -23.16 0.33
C LEU A 110 0.50 -23.91 -0.57
N ASP A 111 1.60 -23.28 -1.00
CA ASP A 111 2.67 -23.93 -1.79
C ASP A 111 3.62 -24.79 -0.94
N ARG A 112 3.79 -24.48 0.34
CA ARG A 112 4.64 -25.26 1.24
C ARG A 112 4.32 -26.78 1.28
N PRO A 113 3.05 -27.22 1.45
CA PRO A 113 2.73 -28.64 1.44
C PRO A 113 2.97 -29.32 0.09
N THR A 114 2.75 -28.62 -1.04
CA THR A 114 3.04 -29.16 -2.38
C THR A 114 4.54 -29.28 -2.63
N ARG A 115 5.34 -28.30 -2.19
CA ARG A 115 6.81 -28.34 -2.30
C ARG A 115 7.45 -29.43 -1.43
N SER A 116 6.88 -29.68 -0.24
CA SER A 116 7.35 -30.76 0.65
C SER A 116 6.98 -32.18 0.18
N ARG A 117 5.98 -32.31 -0.70
CA ARG A 117 5.47 -33.59 -1.23
C ARG A 117 6.04 -33.95 -2.59
N ALA A 118 6.88 -33.10 -3.20
CA ALA A 118 7.59 -33.46 -4.41
C ALA A 118 8.56 -34.60 -4.08
N PRO A 119 8.42 -35.80 -4.69
CA PRO A 119 9.36 -36.87 -4.45
C PRO A 119 10.74 -36.43 -4.97
N TYR A 120 11.76 -36.60 -4.14
CA TYR A 120 13.15 -36.49 -4.56
C TYR A 120 13.33 -37.35 -5.81
N ARG A 121 13.82 -36.72 -6.87
CA ARG A 121 14.16 -37.38 -8.13
C ARG A 121 15.55 -38.00 -8.03
#